data_AF-A0A8T0VG33-F1
#
_entry.id   AF-A0A8T0VG33-F1
#
_cell.length_a   1.000
_cell.length_b   1.000
_cell.length_c   1.000
_cell.angle_alpha   90.00
_cell.angle_beta   90.00
_cell.angle_gamma   90.00
#
_symmetry.space_group_name_H-M   'P 1'
#
loop_
_entity.id
_entity.type
_entity.pdbx_description
1 polymer ?
#
loop_
_entity_poly.entity_id
_entity_poly.type
_entity_poly.pdbx_seq_one_letter_code
_entity_poly.pdbx_strand_id
1 'polypeptide(L)'
;MIVYYPLPTTICAGMHLIHSFDEKFSKLDGSSGDFLNVSGELAANLSQNVVSLASFKGKTSWFACSGILVEYNLHTSVLTSASLVRSSDDEDTIVDNLQIEVRLPNGQCVKGTQYCNLRFKIAVINNIVFPDLRATNLYHPMEIKTGSEVVAVGRLFSTGRLTSTRGIVTNKKSNLDCDKLMVSTCKITKAGIGGPLVDFSGNFIGMNFYDNEETPFLPRNDILECLRQFETRGIMAADKTVKSSPSRWPVPKPYWSYPIVEEPADPLAELSLLPMDLDSSSLQCYS
;
A
#
# COMPACT_ATOMS: atom_id res chain seq x y z
N MET A 1 5.25 -18.07 9.20
CA MET A 1 6.18 -18.33 8.06
C MET A 1 7.01 -17.06 7.80
N ILE A 2 8.23 -17.12 7.24
CA ILE A 2 9.04 -15.94 6.87
C ILE A 2 8.84 -15.63 5.38
N VAL A 3 8.70 -14.36 5.01
CA VAL A 3 8.70 -13.93 3.61
C VAL A 3 10.10 -14.17 3.04
N TYR A 4 10.27 -15.23 2.25
CA TYR A 4 11.57 -15.58 1.68
C TYR A 4 11.71 -15.02 0.26
N TYR A 5 12.73 -14.20 0.05
CA TYR A 5 13.18 -13.80 -1.29
C TYR A 5 14.45 -14.59 -1.61
N PRO A 6 14.52 -15.28 -2.77
CA PRO A 6 15.74 -16.00 -3.14
C PRO A 6 16.92 -15.02 -3.18
N LEU A 7 17.99 -15.35 -2.47
CA LEU A 7 19.25 -14.61 -2.53
C LEU A 7 19.89 -14.82 -3.92
N PRO A 8 20.53 -13.80 -4.51
CA PRO A 8 21.30 -13.99 -5.73
C PRO A 8 22.45 -14.98 -5.48
N THR A 9 22.80 -15.75 -6.52
CA THR A 9 23.75 -16.87 -6.44
C THR A 9 25.21 -16.46 -6.24
N THR A 10 25.56 -15.18 -6.36
CA THR A 10 26.90 -14.61 -6.16
C THR A 10 27.01 -13.86 -4.83
N ILE A 11 28.23 -13.69 -4.30
CA ILE A 11 28.48 -13.04 -2.99
C ILE A 11 27.93 -11.59 -3.00
N CYS A 12 26.83 -11.36 -2.28
CA CYS A 12 26.01 -10.14 -2.29
C CYS A 12 26.34 -9.18 -1.13
N ALA A 13 27.62 -8.87 -0.90
CA ALA A 13 27.94 -7.81 0.07
C ALA A 13 27.49 -6.46 -0.52
N GLY A 14 26.53 -5.79 0.12
CA GLY A 14 26.11 -4.42 -0.23
C GLY A 14 24.87 -4.29 -1.13
N MET A 15 24.24 -5.39 -1.57
CA MET A 15 22.94 -5.29 -2.26
C MET A 15 21.80 -5.06 -1.27
N HIS A 16 20.76 -4.36 -1.71
CA HIS A 16 19.49 -4.20 -0.99
C HIS A 16 18.32 -4.64 -1.87
N LEU A 17 17.25 -5.10 -1.23
CA LEU A 17 16.06 -5.58 -1.92
C LEU A 17 15.11 -4.40 -2.19
N ILE A 18 14.93 -4.06 -3.46
CA ILE A 18 14.03 -3.01 -3.92
C ILE A 18 12.62 -3.57 -4.11
N HIS A 19 11.62 -2.75 -3.77
CA HIS A 19 10.21 -3.07 -3.87
C HIS A 19 9.82 -4.33 -3.09
N SER A 20 10.44 -4.57 -1.95
CA SER A 20 10.02 -5.65 -1.05
C SER A 20 8.66 -5.33 -0.41
N PHE A 21 7.94 -6.36 0.00
CA PHE A 21 6.69 -6.17 0.76
C PHE A 21 6.93 -5.76 2.22
N ASP A 22 8.18 -5.76 2.66
CA ASP A 22 8.61 -5.34 4.00
C ASP A 22 9.27 -3.95 4.02
N GLU A 23 9.23 -3.24 2.89
CA GLU A 23 9.73 -1.87 2.78
C GLU A 23 8.78 -0.92 3.53
N LYS A 24 9.33 -0.14 4.46
CA LYS A 24 8.56 0.86 5.23
C LYS A 24 8.30 2.10 4.38
N PHE A 25 7.16 2.73 4.62
CA PHE A 25 6.88 4.10 4.20
C PHE A 25 6.59 4.94 5.43
N SER A 26 7.48 5.87 5.71
CA SER A 26 7.30 6.93 6.69
C SER A 26 7.82 8.21 6.06
N LYS A 27 7.17 9.34 6.34
CA LYS A 27 7.74 10.62 5.94
C LYS A 27 9.08 10.78 6.71
N LEU A 28 10.14 11.01 5.94
CA LEU A 28 11.53 11.15 6.41
C LEU A 28 11.77 12.61 6.81
N ASP A 29 10.98 13.16 7.71
CA ASP A 29 11.20 14.48 8.29
C ASP A 29 12.05 14.34 9.56
N GLY A 30 13.30 13.85 9.41
CA GLY A 30 14.48 14.07 10.29
C GLY A 30 14.37 13.83 11.80
N SER A 31 13.19 13.50 12.30
CA SER A 31 12.81 13.38 13.70
C SER A 31 12.52 11.92 13.93
N SER A 32 13.50 11.23 14.51
CA SER A 32 13.28 9.92 15.12
C SER A 32 12.36 10.10 16.33
N GLY A 33 11.05 10.11 16.13
CA GLY A 33 10.11 10.40 17.20
C GLY A 33 8.73 9.81 16.98
N ASP A 34 7.93 10.39 16.08
CA ASP A 34 6.51 10.11 16.07
C ASP A 34 6.10 9.29 14.86
N PHE A 35 5.80 8.02 15.13
CA PHE A 35 5.45 6.99 14.15
C PHE A 35 4.19 7.32 13.34
N LEU A 36 3.45 8.35 13.77
CA LEU A 36 2.34 9.02 13.13
C LEU A 36 2.32 10.44 13.77
N ASN A 37 2.40 11.53 13.02
CA ASN A 37 2.01 12.86 13.54
C ASN A 37 0.48 12.93 13.72
N VAL A 38 -0.09 11.94 14.40
CA VAL A 38 -1.51 11.77 14.69
C VAL A 38 -1.69 11.64 16.20
N SER A 39 -2.91 11.80 16.70
CA SER A 39 -3.17 11.62 18.13
C SER A 39 -2.80 10.21 18.61
N GLY A 40 -2.32 10.09 19.85
CA GLY A 40 -2.00 8.78 20.44
C GLY A 40 -3.20 7.81 20.44
N GLU A 41 -4.41 8.34 20.55
CA GLU A 41 -5.66 7.59 20.43
C GLU A 41 -5.86 7.01 19.02
N LEU A 42 -5.68 7.82 17.98
CA LEU A 42 -5.79 7.35 16.59
C LEU A 42 -4.72 6.29 16.30
N ALA A 43 -3.49 6.51 16.76
CA ALA A 43 -2.41 5.53 16.61
C ALA A 43 -2.74 4.19 17.30
N ALA A 44 -3.27 4.24 18.52
CA ALA A 44 -3.68 3.05 19.26
C ALA A 44 -4.82 2.31 18.54
N ASN A 45 -5.83 3.04 18.04
CA ASN A 45 -6.95 2.48 17.31
C ASN A 45 -6.49 1.79 16.01
N LEU A 46 -5.66 2.46 15.21
CA LEU A 46 -5.09 1.89 13.99
C LEU A 46 -4.22 0.67 14.29
N SER A 47 -3.48 0.68 15.39
CA SER A 47 -2.68 -0.47 15.81
C SER A 47 -3.53 -1.69 16.16
N GLN A 48 -4.77 -1.52 16.60
CA GLN A 48 -5.66 -2.66 16.87
C GLN A 48 -6.46 -3.10 15.64
N ASN A 49 -6.65 -2.23 14.63
CA ASN A 49 -7.55 -2.52 13.50
C ASN A 49 -6.83 -2.89 12.22
N VAL A 50 -5.59 -2.43 12.03
CA VAL A 50 -4.79 -2.72 10.83
C VAL A 50 -4.01 -4.02 11.06
N VAL A 51 -4.11 -4.94 10.10
CA VAL A 51 -3.40 -6.23 10.08
C VAL A 51 -2.47 -6.32 8.88
N SER A 52 -1.59 -7.31 8.90
CA SER A 52 -0.75 -7.66 7.75
C SER A 52 -1.09 -9.07 7.27
N LEU A 53 -1.09 -9.28 5.96
CA LEU A 53 -1.41 -10.56 5.34
C LEU A 53 -0.27 -11.00 4.44
N ALA A 54 -0.11 -12.31 4.31
CA ALA A 54 0.72 -12.89 3.27
C ALA A 54 0.07 -14.15 2.71
N SER A 55 0.27 -14.37 1.41
CA SER A 55 -0.13 -15.59 0.73
C SER A 55 1.11 -16.41 0.39
N PHE A 56 0.99 -17.74 0.45
CA PHE A 56 2.09 -18.66 0.29
C PHE A 56 1.73 -19.78 -0.67
N LYS A 57 2.69 -20.12 -1.55
CA LYS A 57 2.64 -21.33 -2.36
C LYS A 57 3.69 -22.30 -1.83
N GLY A 58 3.25 -23.26 -1.01
CA GLY A 58 4.16 -24.11 -0.25
C GLY A 58 4.93 -23.31 0.80
N LYS A 59 6.27 -23.29 0.72
CA LYS A 59 7.14 -22.52 1.64
C LYS A 59 7.51 -21.13 1.13
N THR A 60 7.11 -20.78 -0.10
CA THR A 60 7.50 -19.52 -0.74
C THR A 60 6.37 -18.51 -0.61
N SER A 61 6.73 -17.30 -0.19
CA SER A 61 5.79 -16.17 -0.16
C SER A 61 5.42 -15.77 -1.58
N TRP A 62 4.12 -15.66 -1.83
CA TRP A 62 3.56 -15.22 -3.10
C TRP A 62 3.34 -13.72 -3.10
N PHE A 63 2.64 -13.21 -2.09
CA PHE A 63 2.36 -11.78 -1.92
C PHE A 63 2.29 -11.44 -0.44
N ALA A 64 2.56 -10.19 -0.07
CA ALA A 64 2.29 -9.68 1.27
C ALA A 64 1.77 -8.25 1.20
N CYS A 65 0.86 -7.91 2.09
CA CYS A 65 0.16 -6.63 2.08
C CYS A 65 -0.46 -6.32 3.44
N SER A 66 -1.19 -5.21 3.49
CA SER A 66 -1.96 -4.79 4.65
C SER A 66 -3.44 -5.10 4.48
N GLY A 67 -4.17 -5.04 5.57
CA GLY A 67 -5.62 -5.10 5.59
C GLY A 67 -6.19 -4.38 6.80
N ILE A 68 -7.49 -4.15 6.78
CA ILE A 68 -8.22 -3.56 7.91
C ILE A 68 -9.33 -4.50 8.36
N LEU A 69 -9.49 -4.61 9.67
CA LEU A 69 -10.59 -5.33 10.29
C LEU A 69 -11.90 -4.58 10.07
N VAL A 70 -12.88 -5.28 9.51
CA VAL A 70 -14.21 -4.77 9.17
C VAL A 70 -15.27 -5.73 9.66
N GLU A 71 -16.43 -5.19 9.97
CA GLU A 71 -17.61 -6.01 10.24
C GLU A 71 -18.30 -6.31 8.92
N TYR A 72 -18.45 -7.59 8.60
CA TYR A 72 -19.06 -8.06 7.37
C TYR A 72 -19.82 -9.37 7.63
N ASN A 73 -21.08 -9.46 7.18
CA ASN A 73 -21.95 -10.61 7.44
C ASN A 73 -22.02 -11.03 8.93
N LEU A 74 -22.10 -10.05 9.85
CA LEU A 74 -22.13 -10.29 11.31
C LEU A 74 -20.88 -10.98 11.88
N HIS A 75 -19.78 -10.98 11.12
CA HIS A 75 -18.49 -11.53 11.52
C HIS A 75 -17.38 -10.49 11.38
N THR A 76 -16.29 -10.67 12.13
CA THR A 76 -15.06 -9.92 11.90
C THR A 76 -14.32 -10.52 10.72
N SER A 77 -14.07 -9.69 9.71
CA SER A 77 -13.36 -10.04 8.48
C SER A 77 -12.24 -9.03 8.22
N VAL A 78 -11.32 -9.38 7.33
CA VAL A 78 -10.29 -8.45 6.87
C VAL A 78 -10.59 -8.02 5.44
N LEU A 79 -10.77 -6.73 5.24
CA LEU A 79 -10.76 -6.13 3.92
C LEU A 79 -9.32 -5.87 3.49
N THR A 80 -8.96 -6.30 2.28
CA THR A 80 -7.64 -6.12 1.68
C THR A 80 -7.71 -6.09 0.15
N SER A 81 -6.57 -5.98 -0.52
CA SER A 81 -6.45 -6.05 -1.98
C SER A 81 -6.46 -7.49 -2.49
N ALA A 82 -7.10 -7.71 -3.64
CA ALA A 82 -7.07 -8.97 -4.38
C ALA A 82 -5.68 -9.35 -4.90
N SER A 83 -4.73 -8.40 -4.94
CA SER A 83 -3.32 -8.70 -5.29
C SER A 83 -2.73 -9.79 -4.39
N LEU A 84 -3.27 -9.98 -3.19
CA LEU A 84 -2.90 -11.07 -2.28
C LEU A 84 -3.03 -12.46 -2.92
N VAL A 85 -3.99 -12.68 -3.84
CA VAL A 85 -4.30 -14.02 -4.38
C VAL A 85 -4.18 -14.12 -5.90
N ARG A 86 -3.91 -13.00 -6.58
CA ARG A 86 -3.85 -12.92 -8.05
C ARG A 86 -2.49 -13.33 -8.60
N SER A 87 -2.48 -13.76 -9.85
CA SER A 87 -1.25 -13.99 -10.60
C SER A 87 -0.60 -12.67 -11.01
N SER A 88 0.74 -12.61 -10.99
CA SER A 88 1.48 -11.47 -11.54
C SER A 88 1.47 -11.43 -13.07
N ASP A 89 1.22 -12.59 -13.69
CA ASP A 89 1.30 -12.76 -15.14
C ASP A 89 -0.08 -12.54 -15.80
N ASP A 90 -1.15 -12.79 -15.05
CA ASP A 90 -2.53 -12.48 -15.42
C ASP A 90 -3.30 -12.06 -14.16
N GLU A 91 -3.49 -10.75 -13.98
CA GLU A 91 -4.14 -10.19 -12.78
C GLU A 91 -5.63 -10.54 -12.67
N ASP A 92 -6.25 -11.05 -13.72
CA ASP A 92 -7.65 -11.51 -13.69
C ASP A 92 -7.75 -12.97 -13.20
N THR A 93 -6.62 -13.67 -13.12
CA THR A 93 -6.56 -15.06 -12.67
C THR A 93 -6.14 -15.17 -11.20
N ILE A 94 -6.93 -15.92 -10.42
CA ILE A 94 -6.57 -16.33 -9.05
C ILE A 94 -5.61 -17.51 -9.13
N VAL A 95 -4.58 -17.47 -8.28
CA VAL A 95 -3.66 -18.59 -8.12
C VAL A 95 -4.26 -19.60 -7.16
N ASP A 96 -4.49 -20.81 -7.66
CA ASP A 96 -5.00 -21.92 -6.86
C ASP A 96 -3.98 -22.38 -5.79
N ASN A 97 -4.50 -22.94 -4.70
CA ASN A 97 -3.74 -23.54 -3.60
C ASN A 97 -2.80 -22.59 -2.83
N LEU A 98 -3.11 -21.29 -2.81
CA LEU A 98 -2.44 -20.35 -1.92
C LEU A 98 -2.93 -20.53 -0.48
N GLN A 99 -1.99 -20.58 0.47
CA GLN A 99 -2.28 -20.49 1.90
C GLN A 99 -2.20 -19.03 2.32
N ILE A 100 -3.26 -18.49 2.93
CA ILE A 100 -3.28 -17.12 3.44
C ILE A 100 -3.01 -17.16 4.94
N GLU A 101 -2.01 -16.40 5.39
CA GLU A 101 -1.78 -16.11 6.80
C GLU A 101 -2.11 -14.63 7.07
N VAL A 102 -2.82 -14.39 8.17
CA VAL A 102 -3.11 -13.06 8.71
C VAL A 102 -2.34 -12.92 10.01
N ARG A 103 -1.43 -11.95 10.08
CA ARG A 103 -0.79 -11.55 11.32
C ARG A 103 -1.61 -10.45 12.00
N LEU A 104 -2.14 -10.79 13.17
CA LEU A 104 -2.95 -9.96 14.02
C LEU A 104 -2.10 -8.91 14.78
N PRO A 105 -2.73 -7.87 15.36
CA PRO A 105 -2.03 -6.83 16.12
C PRO A 105 -1.14 -7.34 17.25
N ASN A 106 -1.55 -8.42 17.91
CA ASN A 106 -0.81 -9.07 18.99
C ASN A 106 0.37 -9.94 18.49
N GLY A 107 0.61 -9.98 17.17
CA GLY A 107 1.67 -10.75 16.54
C GLY A 107 1.32 -12.21 16.22
N GLN A 108 0.14 -12.71 16.61
CA GLN A 108 -0.29 -14.07 16.25
C GLN A 108 -0.60 -14.17 14.76
N CYS A 109 -0.22 -15.29 14.14
CA CYS A 109 -0.59 -15.60 12.77
C CYS A 109 -1.72 -16.63 12.76
N VAL A 110 -2.82 -16.32 12.06
CA VAL A 110 -3.96 -17.21 11.85
C VAL A 110 -4.14 -17.50 10.36
N LYS A 111 -4.71 -18.65 10.01
CA LYS A 111 -5.00 -19.00 8.61
C LYS A 111 -6.29 -18.32 8.16
N GLY A 112 -6.26 -17.66 7.00
CA GLY A 112 -7.44 -17.14 6.31
C GLY A 112 -7.98 -18.16 5.32
N THR A 113 -9.29 -18.42 5.32
CA THR A 113 -9.87 -19.57 4.58
C THR A 113 -10.80 -19.20 3.42
N GLN A 114 -11.20 -17.92 3.27
CA GLN A 114 -12.21 -17.54 2.28
C GLN A 114 -11.92 -16.14 1.72
N TYR A 115 -12.08 -15.94 0.41
CA TYR A 115 -12.07 -14.63 -0.23
C TYR A 115 -13.35 -14.45 -1.06
N CYS A 116 -13.94 -13.26 -1.03
CA CYS A 116 -15.09 -12.90 -1.86
C CYS A 116 -14.73 -11.68 -2.72
N ASN A 117 -14.84 -11.88 -4.04
CA ASN A 117 -14.89 -10.88 -5.12
C ASN A 117 -13.62 -10.20 -5.65
N LEU A 118 -13.20 -10.62 -6.85
CA LEU A 118 -12.18 -9.94 -7.64
C LEU A 118 -12.67 -8.75 -8.47
N ARG A 119 -13.98 -8.54 -8.66
CA ARG A 119 -14.49 -7.59 -9.66
C ARG A 119 -14.05 -6.14 -9.45
N PHE A 120 -13.66 -5.78 -8.22
CA PHE A 120 -13.13 -4.46 -7.86
C PHE A 120 -11.73 -4.53 -7.25
N LYS A 121 -10.99 -5.62 -7.51
CA LYS A 121 -9.65 -5.87 -6.94
C LYS A 121 -9.58 -5.80 -5.40
N ILE A 122 -10.70 -6.02 -4.73
CA ILE A 122 -10.79 -6.19 -3.28
C ILE A 122 -10.75 -7.67 -2.92
N ALA A 123 -10.41 -8.01 -1.69
CA ALA A 123 -10.59 -9.33 -1.13
C ALA A 123 -11.04 -9.20 0.32
N VAL A 124 -11.98 -10.05 0.71
CA VAL A 124 -12.49 -10.11 2.08
C VAL A 124 -12.11 -11.45 2.69
N ILE A 125 -11.26 -11.45 3.70
CA ILE A 125 -10.79 -12.66 4.38
C ILE A 125 -11.65 -12.91 5.62
N ASN A 126 -12.40 -14.00 5.61
CA ASN A 126 -13.29 -14.39 6.72
C ASN A 126 -12.63 -15.35 7.72
N ASN A 127 -13.37 -15.65 8.79
CA ASN A 127 -13.06 -16.66 9.82
C ASN A 127 -11.84 -16.32 10.69
N ILE A 128 -11.68 -15.04 10.99
CA ILE A 128 -10.65 -14.55 11.91
C ILE A 128 -11.26 -14.52 13.30
N VAL A 129 -11.08 -15.61 14.04
CA VAL A 129 -11.59 -15.73 15.41
C VAL A 129 -10.60 -15.09 16.37
N PHE A 130 -10.92 -13.90 16.86
CA PHE A 130 -10.17 -13.27 17.94
C PHE A 130 -11.09 -12.34 18.76
N PRO A 131 -11.27 -12.61 20.07
CA PRO A 131 -12.33 -12.01 20.89
C PRO A 131 -12.16 -10.51 21.19
N ASP A 132 -10.98 -9.93 20.95
CA ASP A 132 -10.69 -8.52 21.26
C ASP A 132 -10.51 -7.63 20.02
N LEU A 133 -10.94 -8.07 18.83
CA LEU A 133 -10.83 -7.26 17.62
C LEU A 133 -11.90 -6.17 17.59
N ARG A 134 -11.45 -4.92 17.38
CA ARG A 134 -12.35 -3.82 17.04
C ARG A 134 -12.46 -3.73 15.53
N ALA A 135 -13.63 -4.09 15.01
CA ALA A 135 -13.89 -3.97 13.59
C ALA A 135 -14.29 -2.52 13.25
N THR A 136 -13.81 -2.05 12.09
CA THR A 136 -14.24 -0.77 11.54
C THR A 136 -15.64 -0.92 10.96
N ASN A 137 -16.58 -0.10 11.43
CA ASN A 137 -17.94 -0.11 10.93
C ASN A 137 -18.01 0.66 9.59
N LEU A 138 -18.39 -0.03 8.51
CA LEU A 138 -18.48 0.55 7.17
C LEU A 138 -19.87 1.08 6.80
N TYR A 139 -20.90 0.87 7.62
CA TYR A 139 -22.32 1.01 7.25
C TYR A 139 -22.84 2.45 7.14
N HIS A 140 -22.07 3.44 7.59
CA HIS A 140 -22.46 4.85 7.51
C HIS A 140 -21.83 5.50 6.26
N PRO A 141 -22.63 5.88 5.24
CA PRO A 141 -22.11 6.62 4.10
C PRO A 141 -21.41 7.90 4.56
N MET A 142 -20.35 8.28 3.85
CA MET A 142 -19.59 9.48 4.17
C MET A 142 -19.22 10.25 2.91
N GLU A 143 -19.24 11.58 3.00
CA GLU A 143 -18.76 12.45 1.93
C GLU A 143 -17.24 12.57 2.01
N ILE A 144 -16.55 12.28 0.91
CA ILE A 144 -15.10 12.40 0.81
C ILE A 144 -14.79 13.67 0.01
N LYS A 145 -14.16 14.65 0.67
CA LYS A 145 -13.88 15.97 0.07
C LYS A 145 -12.44 16.06 -0.41
N THR A 146 -12.23 16.57 -1.61
CA THR A 146 -10.90 16.97 -2.10
C THR A 146 -10.27 17.98 -1.13
N GLY A 147 -8.97 17.85 -0.90
CA GLY A 147 -8.20 18.67 0.04
C GLY A 147 -8.26 18.19 1.49
N SER A 148 -9.08 17.17 1.81
CA SER A 148 -9.13 16.60 3.16
C SER A 148 -7.79 15.96 3.51
N GLU A 149 -7.30 16.23 4.72
CA GLU A 149 -6.09 15.59 5.24
C GLU A 149 -6.35 14.14 5.62
N VAL A 150 -5.45 13.27 5.19
CA VAL A 150 -5.58 11.82 5.34
C VAL A 150 -4.24 11.17 5.68
N VAL A 151 -4.32 9.96 6.22
CA VAL A 151 -3.18 9.12 6.56
C VAL A 151 -3.38 7.76 5.92
N ALA A 152 -2.45 7.37 5.05
CA ALA A 152 -2.38 6.00 4.55
C ALA A 152 -1.57 5.15 5.53
N VAL A 153 -2.13 4.00 5.92
CA VAL A 153 -1.56 3.15 6.96
C VAL A 153 -1.36 1.74 6.41
N GLY A 154 -0.27 1.10 6.81
CA GLY A 154 -0.01 -0.31 6.56
C GLY A 154 0.63 -0.99 7.76
N ARG A 155 0.79 -2.30 7.69
CA ARG A 155 1.51 -3.13 8.64
C ARG A 155 2.42 -4.09 7.89
N LEU A 156 3.67 -4.16 8.30
CA LEU A 156 4.66 -5.07 7.73
C LEU A 156 4.40 -6.50 8.20
N PHE A 157 4.38 -7.46 7.30
CA PHE A 157 4.11 -8.86 7.67
C PHE A 157 5.25 -9.49 8.47
N SER A 158 6.52 -9.20 8.14
CA SER A 158 7.68 -9.77 8.84
C SER A 158 7.75 -9.40 10.32
N THR A 159 7.54 -8.12 10.62
CA THR A 159 7.74 -7.54 11.96
C THR A 159 6.43 -7.25 12.70
N GLY A 160 5.30 -7.15 11.99
CA GLY A 160 4.04 -6.68 12.56
C GLY A 160 4.04 -5.18 12.89
N ARG A 161 5.09 -4.42 12.55
CA ARG A 161 5.14 -2.98 12.80
C ARG A 161 4.20 -2.24 11.84
N LEU A 162 3.49 -1.24 12.37
CA LEU A 162 2.79 -0.27 11.53
C LEU A 162 3.77 0.51 10.65
N THR A 163 3.24 1.19 9.66
CA THR A 163 3.92 2.14 8.78
C THR A 163 2.86 3.10 8.25
N SER A 164 3.21 4.37 8.03
CA SER A 164 2.20 5.35 7.66
C SER A 164 2.78 6.56 6.92
N THR A 165 1.95 7.21 6.13
CA THR A 165 2.30 8.47 5.47
C THR A 165 1.09 9.39 5.46
N ARG A 166 1.34 10.69 5.57
CA ARG A 166 0.32 11.74 5.55
C ARG A 166 0.21 12.34 4.16
N GLY A 167 -1.01 12.66 3.75
CA GLY A 167 -1.29 13.35 2.50
C GLY A 167 -2.63 14.05 2.54
N ILE A 168 -3.08 14.44 1.35
CA ILE A 168 -4.39 15.03 1.11
C ILE A 168 -5.08 14.28 -0.02
N VAL A 169 -6.41 14.22 0.03
CA VAL A 169 -7.22 13.73 -1.09
C VAL A 169 -7.13 14.72 -2.25
N THR A 170 -6.90 14.23 -3.47
CA THR A 170 -6.78 15.05 -4.68
C THR A 170 -8.01 14.88 -5.57
N ASN A 171 -8.17 15.78 -6.55
CA ASN A 171 -9.13 15.66 -7.63
C ASN A 171 -8.55 14.98 -8.88
N LYS A 172 -7.33 14.43 -8.79
CA LYS A 172 -6.68 13.75 -9.91
C LYS A 172 -7.38 12.42 -10.18
N LYS A 173 -7.40 12.02 -11.44
CA LYS A 173 -7.80 10.67 -11.82
C LYS A 173 -6.63 9.72 -11.57
N SER A 174 -6.94 8.50 -11.14
CA SER A 174 -5.94 7.46 -11.05
C SER A 174 -5.43 7.08 -12.46
N ASN A 175 -4.15 6.74 -12.55
CA ASN A 175 -3.57 6.11 -13.75
C ASN A 175 -3.97 4.64 -13.89
N LEU A 176 -4.58 4.07 -12.85
CA LEU A 176 -5.05 2.69 -12.82
C LEU A 176 -6.40 2.59 -13.54
N ASP A 177 -6.62 1.49 -14.24
CA ASP A 177 -7.85 1.22 -15.00
C ASP A 177 -9.05 0.94 -14.09
N CYS A 178 -9.58 1.98 -13.43
CA CYS A 178 -10.83 1.99 -12.68
C CYS A 178 -11.28 3.42 -12.34
N ASP A 179 -12.41 3.84 -12.92
CA ASP A 179 -12.98 5.18 -12.74
C ASP A 179 -13.49 5.48 -11.31
N LYS A 180 -13.62 4.45 -10.47
CA LYS A 180 -14.04 4.60 -9.07
C LYS A 180 -12.88 4.99 -8.14
N LEU A 181 -11.64 4.87 -8.60
CA LEU A 181 -10.48 5.22 -7.77
C LEU A 181 -10.34 6.73 -7.62
N MET A 182 -10.12 7.15 -6.39
CA MET A 182 -9.63 8.49 -6.06
C MET A 182 -8.13 8.44 -5.79
N VAL A 183 -7.47 9.59 -5.72
CA VAL A 183 -6.02 9.68 -5.49
C VAL A 183 -5.74 10.53 -4.25
N SER A 184 -4.74 10.14 -3.48
CA SER A 184 -4.19 10.94 -2.39
C SER A 184 -2.70 11.20 -2.62
N THR A 185 -2.18 12.31 -2.09
CA THR A 185 -0.74 12.63 -2.16
C THR A 185 0.13 11.77 -1.23
N CYS A 186 -0.48 10.83 -0.52
CA CYS A 186 0.25 9.82 0.25
C CYS A 186 1.22 9.07 -0.67
N LYS A 187 2.41 8.76 -0.16
CA LYS A 187 3.40 7.90 -0.83
C LYS A 187 3.62 6.64 -0.02
N ILE A 188 3.07 5.53 -0.49
CA ILE A 188 3.19 4.23 0.16
C ILE A 188 4.19 3.34 -0.59
N THR A 189 4.78 2.38 0.11
CA THR A 189 5.39 1.22 -0.55
C THR A 189 4.33 0.15 -0.77
N LYS A 190 4.71 -0.99 -1.35
CA LYS A 190 3.81 -2.15 -1.49
C LYS A 190 3.25 -2.66 -0.16
N ALA A 191 3.93 -2.40 0.95
CA ALA A 191 3.41 -2.75 2.28
C ALA A 191 2.06 -2.09 2.56
N GLY A 192 1.76 -0.93 1.95
CA GLY A 192 0.50 -0.20 2.15
C GLY A 192 -0.66 -0.72 1.33
N ILE A 193 -0.42 -1.62 0.35
CA ILE A 193 -1.48 -2.20 -0.49
C ILE A 193 -2.52 -2.89 0.40
N GLY A 194 -3.81 -2.61 0.15
CA GLY A 194 -4.91 -3.18 0.93
C GLY A 194 -5.07 -2.57 2.33
N GLY A 195 -4.13 -1.74 2.78
CA GLY A 195 -4.23 -1.00 4.03
C GLY A 195 -5.22 0.16 3.93
N PRO A 196 -5.66 0.73 5.07
CA PRO A 196 -6.64 1.79 5.06
C PRO A 196 -6.03 3.16 4.76
N LEU A 197 -6.85 4.01 4.14
CA LEU A 197 -6.75 5.46 4.17
C LEU A 197 -7.75 5.97 5.23
N VAL A 198 -7.28 6.77 6.18
CA VAL A 198 -8.13 7.33 7.25
C VAL A 198 -7.99 8.84 7.36
N ASP A 199 -8.99 9.53 7.91
CA ASP A 199 -8.83 10.92 8.34
C ASP A 199 -8.28 11.01 9.77
N PHE A 200 -8.04 12.23 10.24
CA PHE A 200 -7.55 12.51 11.60
C PHE A 200 -8.57 12.26 12.71
N SER A 201 -9.85 12.03 12.36
CA SER A 201 -10.88 11.59 13.29
C SER A 201 -10.93 10.06 13.41
N GLY A 202 -10.12 9.33 12.63
CA GLY A 202 -10.10 7.88 12.57
C GLY A 202 -11.19 7.27 11.70
N ASN A 203 -11.88 8.07 10.88
CA ASN A 203 -12.84 7.54 9.93
C ASN A 203 -12.10 6.87 8.76
N PHE A 204 -12.59 5.70 8.36
CA PHE A 204 -12.11 5.00 7.17
C PHE A 204 -12.59 5.72 5.90
N ILE A 205 -11.65 6.26 5.13
CA ILE A 205 -11.88 6.94 3.86
C ILE A 205 -11.94 5.95 2.71
N GLY A 206 -11.07 4.94 2.72
CA GLY A 206 -10.97 3.96 1.65
C GLY A 206 -9.79 3.00 1.81
N MET A 207 -9.57 2.17 0.81
CA MET A 207 -8.51 1.17 0.79
C MET A 207 -7.42 1.53 -0.23
N ASN A 208 -6.16 1.51 0.19
CA ASN A 208 -5.03 1.92 -0.64
C ASN A 208 -4.65 0.88 -1.69
N PHE A 209 -4.24 1.38 -2.85
CA PHE A 209 -3.54 0.66 -3.90
C PHE A 209 -2.20 1.33 -4.19
N TYR A 210 -1.30 0.58 -4.80
CA TYR A 210 0.06 1.05 -5.08
C TYR A 210 0.14 1.67 -6.47
N ASP A 211 0.73 2.85 -6.54
CA ASP A 211 1.27 3.49 -7.74
C ASP A 211 2.59 4.19 -7.36
N ASN A 212 3.45 4.46 -8.34
CA ASN A 212 4.82 4.95 -8.08
C ASN A 212 4.86 6.43 -7.66
N GLU A 213 3.89 7.24 -8.06
CA GLU A 213 3.91 8.70 -7.84
C GLU A 213 3.05 9.13 -6.64
N GLU A 214 1.83 8.60 -6.56
CA GLU A 214 0.80 8.92 -5.58
C GLU A 214 0.10 7.64 -5.11
N THR A 215 -0.86 7.74 -4.19
CA THR A 215 -1.61 6.57 -3.69
C THR A 215 -3.05 6.62 -4.18
N PRO A 216 -3.41 5.84 -5.21
CA PRO A 216 -4.80 5.55 -5.54
C PRO A 216 -5.48 4.82 -4.39
N PHE A 217 -6.76 5.09 -4.16
CA PHE A 217 -7.54 4.38 -3.18
C PHE A 217 -8.97 4.16 -3.67
N LEU A 218 -9.56 3.02 -3.30
CA LEU A 218 -10.98 2.77 -3.52
C LEU A 218 -11.78 3.38 -2.36
N PRO A 219 -12.69 4.32 -2.62
CA PRO A 219 -13.50 4.96 -1.58
C PRO A 219 -14.35 3.98 -0.77
N ARG A 220 -14.58 4.30 0.51
CA ARG A 220 -15.44 3.53 1.42
C ARG A 220 -16.83 3.26 0.83
N ASN A 221 -17.44 4.25 0.18
CA ASN A 221 -18.80 4.11 -0.35
C ASN A 221 -18.84 3.06 -1.47
N ASP A 222 -17.84 3.05 -2.36
CA ASP A 222 -17.70 2.03 -3.40
C ASP A 222 -17.43 0.65 -2.80
N ILE A 223 -16.57 0.55 -1.78
CA ILE A 223 -16.35 -0.70 -1.04
C ILE A 223 -17.67 -1.23 -0.46
N LEU A 224 -18.47 -0.37 0.18
CA LEU A 224 -19.75 -0.76 0.77
C LEU A 224 -20.75 -1.24 -0.30
N GLU A 225 -20.80 -0.56 -1.44
CA GLU A 225 -21.61 -1.01 -2.59
C GLU A 225 -21.18 -2.40 -3.06
N CYS A 226 -19.86 -2.63 -3.17
CA CYS A 226 -19.31 -3.94 -3.53
C CYS A 226 -19.77 -5.01 -2.53
N LEU A 227 -19.58 -4.76 -1.23
CA LEU A 227 -19.92 -5.70 -0.16
C LEU A 227 -21.41 -6.08 -0.17
N ARG A 228 -22.31 -5.09 -0.36
CA ARG A 228 -23.78 -5.31 -0.45
C ARG A 228 -24.17 -6.18 -1.66
N GLN A 229 -23.49 -6.01 -2.79
CA GLN A 229 -23.75 -6.83 -3.97
C GLN A 229 -23.44 -8.32 -3.72
N PHE A 230 -22.48 -8.66 -2.85
CA PHE A 230 -22.21 -10.07 -2.49
C PHE A 230 -23.27 -10.68 -1.60
N GLU A 231 -23.76 -9.92 -0.62
CA GLU A 231 -24.83 -10.39 0.28
C GLU A 231 -26.07 -10.80 -0.52
N THR A 232 -26.39 -10.01 -1.56
CA THR A 232 -27.59 -10.22 -2.38
C THR A 232 -27.44 -11.36 -3.39
N ARG A 233 -26.23 -11.60 -3.91
CA ARG A 233 -25.99 -12.61 -4.98
C ARG A 233 -25.72 -14.03 -4.47
N GLY A 234 -25.60 -14.21 -3.15
CA GLY A 234 -25.19 -15.47 -2.56
C GLY A 234 -23.70 -15.73 -2.82
N ILE A 235 -22.98 -16.07 -1.77
CA ILE A 235 -21.57 -16.46 -1.87
C ILE A 235 -21.46 -17.67 -2.80
N MET A 236 -20.34 -17.77 -3.55
CA MET A 236 -19.89 -18.89 -4.41
C MET A 236 -19.97 -18.66 -5.92
N ALA A 237 -19.29 -17.63 -6.43
CA ALA A 237 -18.55 -17.76 -7.68
C ALA A 237 -17.52 -16.62 -7.75
N ALA A 238 -16.26 -16.96 -8.01
CA ALA A 238 -15.44 -16.07 -8.81
C ALA A 238 -16.26 -15.82 -10.08
N ASP A 239 -16.83 -14.63 -10.23
CA ASP A 239 -17.61 -14.27 -11.41
C ASP A 239 -16.64 -14.25 -12.60
N LYS A 240 -16.47 -15.41 -13.24
CA LYS A 240 -15.65 -15.60 -14.44
C LYS A 240 -16.27 -14.96 -15.68
N THR A 241 -17.43 -14.29 -15.56
CA THR A 241 -18.29 -13.99 -16.70
C THR A 241 -18.29 -12.55 -17.19
N VAL A 242 -17.43 -11.68 -16.66
CA VAL A 242 -17.21 -10.37 -17.29
C VAL A 242 -15.73 -10.19 -17.57
N LYS A 243 -15.35 -10.46 -18.82
CA LYS A 243 -14.11 -9.91 -19.40
C LYS A 243 -14.28 -8.39 -19.49
N SER A 244 -14.05 -7.68 -18.39
CA SER A 244 -13.54 -6.31 -18.51
C SER A 244 -12.18 -6.41 -19.19
N SER A 245 -11.81 -5.38 -19.96
CA SER A 245 -10.44 -5.17 -20.43
C SER A 245 -9.44 -5.51 -19.32
N PRO A 246 -8.29 -6.14 -19.64
CA PRO A 246 -7.33 -6.57 -18.63
C PRO A 246 -6.83 -5.34 -17.87
N SER A 247 -7.45 -5.08 -16.72
CA SER A 247 -7.08 -3.99 -15.85
C SER A 247 -5.76 -4.41 -15.20
N ARG A 248 -4.64 -3.99 -15.77
CA ARG A 248 -3.32 -4.30 -15.23
C ARG A 248 -2.96 -3.20 -14.23
N TRP A 249 -2.92 -3.50 -12.94
CA TRP A 249 -2.34 -2.62 -11.91
C TRP A 249 -1.02 -3.26 -11.49
N PRO A 250 0.00 -3.23 -12.38
CA PRO A 250 1.18 -4.06 -12.21
C PRO A 250 1.91 -3.63 -10.94
N VAL A 251 1.87 -4.49 -9.94
CA VAL A 251 2.75 -4.35 -8.77
C VAL A 251 4.15 -4.80 -9.23
N PRO A 252 5.19 -3.97 -9.13
CA PRO A 252 6.54 -4.34 -9.58
C PRO A 252 7.00 -5.69 -8.99
N LYS A 253 7.92 -6.42 -9.62
CA LYS A 253 8.53 -7.59 -8.96
C LYS A 253 9.70 -7.12 -8.07
N PRO A 254 9.88 -7.65 -6.85
CA PRO A 254 11.06 -7.34 -6.03
C PRO A 254 12.34 -7.79 -6.74
N TYR A 255 13.41 -7.00 -6.64
CA TYR A 255 14.72 -7.32 -7.20
C TYR A 255 15.85 -6.79 -6.33
N TRP A 256 17.02 -7.44 -6.41
CA TRP A 256 18.22 -7.02 -5.70
C TRP A 256 18.98 -5.97 -6.51
N SER A 257 19.34 -4.86 -5.88
CA SER A 257 20.13 -3.77 -6.49
C SER A 257 21.31 -3.38 -5.62
N TYR A 258 22.39 -2.91 -6.24
CA TYR A 258 23.44 -2.20 -5.54
C TYR A 258 23.02 -0.74 -5.29
N PRO A 259 23.45 -0.10 -4.19
CA PRO A 259 23.30 1.33 -4.01
C PRO A 259 24.03 2.06 -5.14
N ILE A 260 23.35 3.00 -5.78
CA ILE A 260 23.98 3.90 -6.74
C ILE A 260 24.91 4.81 -5.93
N VAL A 261 26.21 4.72 -6.19
CA VAL A 261 27.16 5.72 -5.68
C VAL A 261 26.92 6.98 -6.52
N GLU A 262 26.31 8.00 -5.93
CA GLU A 262 26.35 9.34 -6.53
C GLU A 262 27.82 9.77 -6.55
N GLU A 263 28.44 9.78 -7.72
CA GLU A 263 29.77 10.39 -7.85
C GLU A 263 29.62 11.87 -7.48
N PRO A 264 30.50 12.41 -6.62
CA PRO A 264 30.47 13.82 -6.28
C PRO A 264 30.60 14.63 -7.58
N ALA A 265 29.74 15.65 -7.72
CA ALA A 265 29.79 16.55 -8.86
C ALA A 265 31.24 17.04 -9.07
N ASP A 266 31.76 16.86 -10.28
CA ASP A 266 33.10 17.31 -10.64
C ASP A 266 33.18 18.84 -10.38
N PRO A 267 34.01 19.29 -9.42
CA PRO A 267 34.17 20.71 -9.13
C PRO A 267 34.60 21.53 -10.35
N LEU A 268 35.23 20.88 -11.35
CA LEU A 268 35.66 21.52 -12.59
C LEU A 268 34.50 21.72 -13.58
N ALA A 269 33.42 20.95 -13.48
CA ALA A 269 32.23 21.12 -14.31
C ALA A 269 31.44 22.39 -13.94
N GLU A 270 31.38 22.74 -12.65
CA GLU A 270 30.72 23.97 -12.19
C GLU A 270 31.47 25.26 -12.58
N LEU A 271 32.82 25.21 -12.60
CA LEU A 271 33.65 26.35 -13.03
C LEU A 271 33.52 26.65 -14.53
N SER A 272 33.14 25.66 -15.34
CA SER A 272 32.95 25.81 -16.80
C SER A 272 31.63 26.49 -17.19
N LEU A 273 30.69 26.64 -16.25
CA LEU A 273 29.37 27.21 -16.45
C LEU A 273 29.22 28.64 -15.91
N LEU A 274 30.27 29.19 -15.29
CA LEU A 274 30.27 30.59 -14.87
C LEU A 274 30.50 31.48 -16.11
N PRO A 275 29.59 32.42 -16.44
CA PRO A 275 29.85 33.40 -17.48
C PRO A 275 31.08 34.23 -17.09
N MET A 276 32.03 34.39 -18.01
CA MET A 276 33.08 35.40 -17.88
C MET A 276 32.42 36.78 -17.89
N ASP A 277 32.31 37.41 -16.73
CA ASP A 277 32.04 38.84 -16.63
C ASP A 277 33.27 39.60 -17.14
N LEU A 278 33.26 39.91 -18.44
CA LEU A 278 34.17 40.90 -19.02
C LEU A 278 33.68 42.28 -18.58
N ASP A 279 34.24 42.76 -17.47
CA ASP A 279 34.06 44.13 -17.01
C ASP A 279 34.67 45.08 -18.06
N SER A 280 33.82 45.77 -18.82
CA SER A 280 34.20 46.66 -19.92
C SER A 280 34.65 48.06 -19.45
N SER A 281 35.00 48.22 -18.18
CA SER A 281 35.25 49.52 -17.55
C SER A 281 36.72 49.91 -17.34
N SER A 282 37.70 49.13 -17.82
CA SER A 282 39.13 49.45 -17.63
C SER A 282 39.92 49.67 -18.93
N LEU A 283 39.38 50.46 -19.86
CA LEU A 283 40.14 51.01 -20.99
C LEU A 283 40.01 52.54 -21.02
N GLN A 284 40.63 53.20 -20.03
CA GLN A 284 41.02 54.60 -20.14
C GLN A 284 42.40 54.85 -19.52
N CYS A 285 43.28 55.39 -20.38
CA CYS A 285 44.41 56.26 -20.09
C CYS A 285 45.67 55.65 -19.46
N TYR A 286 46.68 55.39 -20.31
CA TYR A 286 47.97 56.09 -20.19
C TYR A 286 48.40 56.58 -21.58
N SER A 287 48.86 57.83 -21.58
CA SER A 287 49.30 58.72 -22.67
C SER A 287 50.26 58.13 -23.69
#